data_AF-A0A2V5YMW4-F1
#
_entry.id   AF-A0A2V5YMW4-F1
#
_cell.length_a   1.000
_cell.length_b   1.000
_cell.length_c   1.000
_cell.angle_alpha   90.00
_cell.angle_beta   90.00
_cell.angle_gamma   90.00
#
_symmetry.space_group_name_H-M   'P 1'
#
loop_
_entity.id
_entity.type
_entity.pdbx_description
1 polymer ?
#
loop_
_entity_poly.entity_id
_entity_poly.type
_entity_poly.pdbx_seq_one_letter_code
_entity_poly.pdbx_strand_id
1 'polypeptide(L)'
;MAVFSPFRPAIAELTNRGKERIHPMKTTTFSFAVLAAIIAVTILQACATTTTTTQCAKPTLTPAGYSGPLHSVTVTIKTATTGAYLRYTLDGSTPTSSHGTLIPAASGTASFHIWPPGKTLKAIAYKAGWTTSLIAVGNYVYESGGNR
;
A
#
# COMPACT_ATOMS: atom_id res chain seq x y z
N MET A 1 -46.57 -61.30 -74.26
CA MET A 1 -45.15 -61.37 -73.84
C MET A 1 -45.10 -60.95 -72.38
N ALA A 2 -45.16 -61.92 -71.45
CA ALA A 2 -44.01 -62.33 -70.60
C ALA A 2 -43.46 -61.15 -69.76
N VAL A 3 -43.93 -60.96 -68.52
CA VAL A 3 -43.44 -61.56 -67.25
C VAL A 3 -42.11 -60.93 -66.79
N PHE A 4 -42.15 -60.23 -65.65
CA PHE A 4 -41.33 -60.48 -64.45
C PHE A 4 -41.82 -59.54 -63.32
N SER A 5 -42.71 -60.05 -62.47
CA SER A 5 -42.88 -59.61 -61.07
C SER A 5 -41.69 -60.19 -60.23
N PRO A 6 -41.62 -60.17 -58.87
CA PRO A 6 -42.58 -59.71 -57.85
C PRO A 6 -41.93 -59.09 -56.58
N PHE A 7 -42.74 -58.96 -55.51
CA PHE A 7 -42.41 -58.75 -54.07
C PHE A 7 -42.25 -57.29 -53.63
N ARG A 8 -43.30 -56.60 -53.13
CA ARG A 8 -43.93 -56.71 -51.77
C ARG A 8 -42.88 -56.76 -50.63
N PRO A 9 -43.19 -56.29 -49.40
CA PRO A 9 -44.04 -55.17 -48.97
C PRO A 9 -43.46 -54.41 -47.73
N ALA A 10 -44.18 -53.38 -47.29
CA ALA A 10 -44.38 -53.01 -45.89
C ALA A 10 -43.22 -52.45 -45.04
N ILE A 11 -43.68 -51.76 -44.00
CA ILE A 11 -43.07 -51.43 -42.70
C ILE A 11 -42.18 -50.19 -42.57
N ALA A 12 -42.59 -49.36 -41.60
CA ALA A 12 -41.87 -48.30 -40.92
C ALA A 12 -41.99 -46.88 -41.49
N GLU A 13 -43.21 -46.36 -41.45
CA GLU A 13 -43.42 -45.04 -40.85
C GLU A 13 -42.91 -45.10 -39.40
N LEU A 14 -41.72 -44.57 -39.14
CA LEU A 14 -41.28 -44.14 -37.81
C LEU A 14 -40.05 -43.24 -37.95
N THR A 15 -40.19 -42.04 -37.41
CA THR A 15 -39.07 -41.23 -36.87
C THR A 15 -38.26 -40.45 -37.89
N ASN A 16 -38.83 -39.31 -38.29
CA ASN A 16 -38.06 -38.09 -38.44
C ASN A 16 -37.27 -37.83 -37.13
N ARG A 17 -35.98 -38.20 -37.06
CA ARG A 17 -34.98 -37.63 -36.13
C ARG A 17 -33.54 -38.00 -36.54
N GLY A 18 -32.94 -37.12 -37.34
CA GLY A 18 -31.71 -36.47 -36.87
C GLY A 18 -30.36 -36.89 -37.46
N LYS A 19 -29.61 -35.82 -37.78
CA LYS A 19 -28.17 -35.61 -37.55
C LYS A 19 -27.22 -36.12 -38.67
N GLU A 20 -26.97 -35.23 -39.62
CA GLU A 20 -26.04 -35.31 -40.74
C GLU A 20 -24.59 -35.66 -40.30
N ARG A 21 -23.95 -36.61 -40.99
CA ARG A 21 -22.60 -37.11 -40.67
C ARG A 21 -21.50 -36.31 -41.37
N ILE A 22 -20.71 -35.68 -40.52
CA ILE A 22 -19.48 -34.90 -40.69
C ILE A 22 -18.30 -35.86 -40.98
N HIS A 23 -17.18 -35.39 -41.54
CA HIS A 23 -15.84 -35.55 -40.93
C HIS A 23 -14.89 -34.41 -41.37
N PRO A 24 -14.01 -33.94 -40.47
CA PRO A 24 -13.87 -32.52 -40.19
C PRO A 24 -12.54 -31.90 -40.69
N MET A 25 -12.63 -30.65 -41.18
CA MET A 25 -11.51 -29.72 -41.21
C MET A 25 -10.94 -29.60 -39.79
N LYS A 26 -9.64 -29.88 -39.64
CA LYS A 26 -8.88 -29.76 -38.40
C LYS A 26 -8.84 -28.29 -37.98
N THR A 27 -9.91 -27.86 -37.33
CA THR A 27 -10.03 -26.55 -36.72
C THR A 27 -9.37 -26.65 -35.36
N THR A 28 -8.17 -26.09 -35.24
CA THR A 28 -7.50 -25.93 -33.96
C THR A 28 -8.34 -25.00 -33.11
N THR A 29 -9.11 -25.60 -32.20
CA THR A 29 -9.95 -24.92 -31.22
C THR A 29 -9.07 -24.03 -30.34
N PHE A 30 -9.03 -22.73 -30.64
CA PHE A 30 -8.72 -21.72 -29.63
C PHE A 30 -9.93 -21.67 -28.69
N SER A 31 -9.81 -22.38 -27.57
CA SER A 31 -10.85 -22.55 -26.57
C SER A 31 -11.40 -21.21 -26.09
N PHE A 32 -12.69 -20.93 -26.36
CA PHE A 32 -13.44 -19.82 -25.75
C PHE A 32 -13.45 -19.89 -24.20
N ALA A 33 -13.17 -21.06 -23.62
CA ALA A 33 -13.00 -21.24 -22.18
C ALA A 33 -11.76 -20.52 -21.61
N VAL A 34 -10.69 -20.37 -22.40
CA VAL A 34 -9.49 -19.66 -21.96
C VAL A 34 -9.74 -18.15 -21.97
N LEU A 35 -10.53 -17.65 -22.93
CA LEU A 35 -10.91 -16.23 -22.98
C LEU A 35 -11.91 -15.85 -21.87
N ALA A 36 -12.88 -16.72 -21.54
CA ALA A 36 -13.80 -16.51 -20.42
C ALA A 36 -13.08 -16.56 -19.05
N ALA A 37 -12.09 -17.45 -18.89
CA ALA A 37 -11.28 -17.51 -17.68
C ALA A 37 -10.31 -16.32 -17.54
N ILE A 38 -9.79 -15.78 -18.64
CA ILE A 38 -8.93 -14.58 -18.61
C ILE A 38 -9.74 -13.31 -18.30
N ILE A 39 -10.98 -13.20 -18.79
CA ILE A 39 -11.86 -12.05 -18.47
C ILE A 39 -12.22 -12.01 -16.97
N ALA A 40 -12.35 -13.16 -16.31
CA ALA A 40 -12.50 -13.22 -14.85
C ALA A 40 -11.19 -12.94 -14.08
N VAL A 41 -10.03 -13.21 -14.68
CA VAL A 41 -8.70 -12.97 -14.06
C VAL A 41 -8.23 -11.52 -14.23
N THR A 42 -8.74 -10.75 -15.20
CA THR A 42 -8.42 -9.32 -15.34
C THR A 42 -9.28 -8.39 -14.47
N ILE A 43 -10.39 -8.85 -13.88
CA ILE A 43 -11.12 -8.05 -12.87
C ILE A 43 -10.54 -8.19 -11.45
N LEU A 44 -9.42 -8.90 -11.28
CA LEU A 44 -8.81 -9.14 -9.97
C LEU A 44 -8.02 -7.94 -9.40
N GLN A 45 -7.85 -6.83 -10.14
CA GLN A 45 -7.14 -5.65 -9.61
C GLN A 45 -8.06 -4.54 -9.06
N ALA A 46 -9.35 -4.81 -8.86
CA ALA A 46 -10.20 -3.97 -8.00
C ALA A 46 -10.18 -4.39 -6.52
N CYS A 47 -9.39 -5.41 -6.16
CA CYS A 47 -8.96 -5.64 -4.79
C CYS A 47 -7.88 -4.60 -4.42
N ALA A 48 -8.20 -3.32 -4.53
CA ALA A 48 -7.63 -2.37 -3.59
C ALA A 48 -8.32 -2.70 -2.27
N THR A 49 -7.77 -3.66 -1.52
CA THR A 49 -7.94 -3.66 -0.08
C THR A 49 -7.39 -2.33 0.38
N THR A 50 -8.25 -1.31 0.39
CA THR A 50 -8.09 -0.13 1.23
C THR A 50 -8.19 -0.67 2.64
N THR A 51 -7.14 -1.33 3.11
CA THR A 51 -6.84 -1.35 4.52
C THR A 51 -6.68 0.13 4.84
N THR A 52 -7.76 0.75 5.32
CA THR A 52 -7.72 2.03 6.01
C THR A 52 -6.92 1.80 7.28
N THR A 53 -5.61 1.57 7.12
CA THR A 53 -4.66 1.56 8.20
C THR A 53 -4.64 2.98 8.70
N THR A 54 -5.19 3.19 9.89
CA THR A 54 -5.16 4.51 10.49
C THR A 54 -3.70 4.93 10.63
N GLN A 55 -3.35 6.07 10.04
CA GLN A 55 -2.01 6.63 10.17
C GLN A 55 -1.91 7.42 11.48
N CYS A 56 -0.79 7.29 12.19
CA CYS A 56 -0.51 8.15 13.32
C CYS A 56 -0.43 9.63 12.89
N ALA A 57 -1.00 10.51 13.68
CA ALA A 57 -0.87 11.96 13.50
C ALA A 57 0.59 12.40 13.58
N LYS A 58 0.99 13.30 12.67
CA LYS A 58 2.32 13.92 12.62
C LYS A 58 2.66 14.56 13.98
N PRO A 59 3.86 14.33 14.52
CA PRO A 59 4.32 15.04 15.72
C PRO A 59 4.40 16.55 15.50
N THR A 60 4.09 17.29 16.55
CA THR A 60 4.31 18.73 16.65
C THR A 60 5.56 18.96 17.49
N LEU A 61 6.41 19.88 17.03
CA LEU A 61 7.65 20.28 17.70
C LEU A 61 7.45 21.69 18.24
N THR A 62 7.72 21.89 19.54
CA THR A 62 7.63 23.20 20.20
C THR A 62 8.90 23.47 20.99
N PRO A 63 9.75 24.43 20.57
CA PRO A 63 9.64 25.23 19.34
C PRO A 63 9.78 24.37 18.08
N ALA A 64 9.24 24.83 16.93
CA ALA A 64 9.37 24.11 15.66
C ALA A 64 10.77 24.23 15.05
N GLY A 65 11.52 25.25 15.47
CA GLY A 65 12.90 25.52 15.12
C GLY A 65 13.44 26.65 15.97
N TYR A 66 14.74 26.87 15.92
CA TYR A 66 15.41 27.89 16.72
C TYR A 66 16.60 28.47 15.95
N SER A 67 16.76 29.80 16.00
CA SER A 67 17.98 30.48 15.57
C SER A 67 18.36 31.50 16.64
N GLY A 68 19.60 31.45 17.13
CA GLY A 68 20.08 32.43 18.10
C GLY A 68 21.28 31.95 18.95
N PRO A 69 21.63 32.69 20.02
CA PRO A 69 22.86 32.47 20.78
C PRO A 69 22.76 31.41 21.89
N LEU A 70 21.63 30.70 21.99
CA LEU A 70 21.48 29.63 22.98
C LEU A 70 22.31 28.42 22.57
N HIS A 71 23.06 27.91 23.53
CA HIS A 71 23.88 26.72 23.34
C HIS A 71 22.99 25.47 23.41
N SER A 72 21.95 25.44 24.25
CA SER A 72 21.05 24.30 24.41
C SER A 72 19.59 24.69 24.17
N VAL A 73 18.80 23.76 23.62
CA VAL A 73 17.36 23.92 23.44
C VAL A 73 16.63 22.68 23.93
N THR A 74 15.48 22.89 24.55
CA THR A 74 14.52 21.86 24.91
C THR A 74 13.32 21.95 23.97
N VAL A 75 13.06 20.86 23.25
CA VAL A 75 11.95 20.75 22.31
C VAL A 75 10.91 19.81 22.88
N THR A 76 9.68 20.28 23.00
CA THR A 76 8.53 19.43 23.31
C THR A 76 8.05 18.77 22.03
N ILE A 77 7.96 17.45 22.04
CA ILE A 77 7.48 16.62 20.94
C ILE A 77 6.16 16.01 21.37
N LYS A 78 5.08 16.24 20.62
CA LYS A 78 3.73 15.75 20.94
C LYS A 78 3.00 15.26 19.69
N THR A 79 2.28 14.15 19.79
CA THR A 79 1.33 13.70 18.76
C THR A 79 -0.10 13.71 19.31
N ALA A 80 -1.08 13.92 18.43
CA ALA A 80 -2.50 13.77 18.77
C ALA A 80 -2.93 12.29 18.87
N THR A 81 -2.06 11.35 18.48
CA THR A 81 -2.38 9.91 18.50
C THR A 81 -2.23 9.35 19.92
N THR A 82 -3.35 9.07 20.58
CA THR A 82 -3.35 8.48 21.93
C THR A 82 -2.74 7.07 21.92
N GLY A 83 -1.81 6.84 22.86
CA GLY A 83 -1.10 5.57 23.00
C GLY A 83 -0.10 5.27 21.88
N ALA A 84 0.30 6.29 21.11
CA ALA A 84 1.45 6.18 20.22
C ALA A 84 2.76 6.42 20.98
N TYR A 85 3.81 5.81 20.46
CA TYR A 85 5.20 6.08 20.84
C TYR A 85 5.82 7.08 19.87
N LEU A 86 6.80 7.83 20.34
CA LEU A 86 7.51 8.81 19.54
C LEU A 86 8.97 8.38 19.37
N ARG A 87 9.53 8.58 18.18
CA ARG A 87 10.98 8.45 17.93
C ARG A 87 11.50 9.74 17.33
N TYR A 88 12.70 10.13 17.74
CA TYR A 88 13.36 11.28 17.14
C TYR A 88 14.86 11.08 16.95
N THR A 89 15.44 11.89 16.07
CA THR A 89 16.86 11.96 15.75
C THR A 89 17.27 13.43 15.72
N LEU A 90 18.54 13.71 16.00
CA LEU A 90 19.10 15.08 16.08
C LEU A 90 20.17 15.36 15.02
N ASP A 91 20.63 14.30 14.37
CA ASP A 91 21.62 14.29 13.29
C ASP A 91 20.98 14.50 11.91
N GLY A 92 19.65 14.68 11.84
CA GLY A 92 18.91 14.78 10.59
C GLY A 92 18.68 13.44 9.88
N SER A 93 19.09 12.30 10.46
CA SER A 93 18.73 10.98 9.93
C SER A 93 17.23 10.73 10.07
N THR A 94 16.64 9.90 9.20
CA THR A 94 15.20 9.61 9.27
C THR A 94 14.91 8.63 10.41
N PRO A 95 14.14 9.02 11.45
CA PRO A 95 13.75 8.09 12.50
C PRO A 95 12.80 7.02 11.94
N THR A 96 12.89 5.80 12.48
CA THR A 96 11.99 4.69 12.17
C THR A 96 11.44 4.09 13.47
N SER A 97 10.60 3.06 13.40
CA SER A 97 10.13 2.36 14.62
C SER A 97 11.26 1.69 15.41
N SER A 98 12.44 1.49 14.80
CA SER A 98 13.64 0.88 15.40
C SER A 98 14.83 1.86 15.53
N HIS A 99 14.86 2.95 14.76
CA HIS A 99 15.96 3.92 14.71
C HIS A 99 15.61 5.27 15.36
N GLY A 100 16.53 5.78 16.17
CA GLY A 100 16.37 7.05 16.91
C GLY A 100 16.00 6.87 18.38
N THR A 101 16.00 7.96 19.13
CA THR A 101 15.69 7.99 20.57
C THR A 101 14.19 7.81 20.79
N LEU A 102 13.84 6.84 21.65
CA LEU A 102 12.46 6.52 22.00
C LEU A 102 11.93 7.44 23.10
N ILE A 103 10.73 7.97 22.88
CA ILE A 103 9.89 8.57 23.91
C ILE A 103 8.68 7.62 24.09
N PRO A 104 8.59 6.90 25.23
CA PRO A 104 7.57 5.88 25.45
C PRO A 104 6.18 6.47 25.80
N ALA A 105 5.80 7.59 25.18
CA ALA A 105 4.55 8.31 25.39
C ALA A 105 4.18 9.14 24.16
N ALA A 106 2.92 9.58 24.09
CA ALA A 106 2.42 10.47 23.03
C ALA A 106 2.94 11.92 23.15
N SER A 107 3.63 12.25 24.24
CA SER A 107 4.33 13.52 24.45
C SER A 107 5.59 13.34 25.28
N GLY A 108 6.64 14.09 24.97
CA GLY A 108 7.86 14.15 25.77
C GLY A 108 8.73 15.34 25.37
N THR A 109 9.87 15.48 26.03
CA THR A 109 10.84 16.53 25.74
C THR A 109 12.16 15.94 25.25
N ALA A 110 12.81 16.65 24.34
CA ALA A 110 14.15 16.36 23.87
C ALA A 110 15.03 17.59 24.15
N SER A 111 15.98 17.43 25.05
CA SER A 111 16.98 18.47 25.36
C SER A 111 18.31 18.11 24.71
N PHE A 112 18.91 19.06 23.99
CA PHE A 112 20.17 18.84 23.30
C PHE A 112 20.97 20.13 23.15
N HIS A 113 22.29 19.97 23.03
CA HIS A 113 23.21 21.03 22.69
C HIS A 113 23.11 21.31 21.19
N ILE A 114 23.14 22.57 20.74
CA ILE A 114 23.07 22.98 19.32
C ILE A 114 24.48 23.03 18.69
N TRP A 115 25.53 22.79 19.47
CA TRP A 115 26.91 22.71 19.00
C TRP A 115 27.33 21.30 18.55
N PRO A 116 28.16 21.13 17.50
CA PRO A 116 28.52 22.11 16.45
C PRO A 116 27.29 22.61 15.69
N PRO A 117 27.35 23.83 15.11
CA PRO A 117 26.18 24.57 14.62
C PRO A 117 25.40 23.78 13.57
N GLY A 118 24.07 23.83 13.67
CA GLY A 118 23.18 23.15 12.74
C GLY A 118 22.80 21.76 13.23
N LYS A 119 21.72 21.68 14.01
CA LYS A 119 21.06 20.42 14.34
C LYS A 119 19.71 20.34 13.68
N THR A 120 19.38 19.16 13.19
CA THR A 120 18.07 18.89 12.56
C THR A 120 17.37 17.84 13.39
N LEU A 121 16.32 18.25 14.09
CA LEU A 121 15.46 17.33 14.80
C LEU A 121 14.44 16.76 13.82
N LYS A 122 14.44 15.44 13.65
CA LYS A 122 13.37 14.73 12.95
C LYS A 122 12.62 13.86 13.93
N ALA A 123 11.28 13.86 13.88
CA ALA A 123 10.45 13.04 14.77
C ALA A 123 9.30 12.36 14.05
N ILE A 124 8.95 11.15 14.50
CA ILE A 124 7.78 10.38 14.05
C ILE A 124 7.00 9.85 15.24
N ALA A 125 5.72 9.59 15.02
CA ALA A 125 4.85 8.82 15.91
C ALA A 125 4.58 7.45 15.27
N TYR A 126 4.64 6.39 16.08
CA TYR A 126 4.36 5.03 15.65
C TYR A 126 3.53 4.30 16.71
N LYS A 127 2.69 3.36 16.25
CA LYS A 127 1.85 2.52 17.10
C LYS A 127 1.69 1.17 16.42
N ALA A 128 1.70 0.09 17.19
CA ALA A 128 1.55 -1.25 16.63
C ALA A 128 0.20 -1.38 15.90
N GLY A 129 0.23 -1.95 14.69
CA GLY A 129 -0.96 -2.09 13.83
C GLY A 129 -1.43 -0.80 13.14
N TRP A 130 -0.69 0.30 13.27
CA TRP A 130 -0.98 1.58 12.61
C TRP A 130 0.15 1.95 11.67
N THR A 131 -0.17 2.75 10.66
CA THR A 131 0.86 3.30 9.77
C THR A 131 1.62 4.42 10.49
N THR A 132 2.95 4.40 10.40
CA THR A 132 3.82 5.44 10.96
C THR A 132 3.42 6.82 10.45
N SER A 133 3.52 7.83 11.31
CA SER A 133 3.22 9.21 10.94
C SER A 133 4.18 9.76 9.88
N LEU A 134 3.81 10.90 9.30
CA LEU A 134 4.77 11.75 8.60
C LEU A 134 5.89 12.23 9.54
N ILE A 135 7.03 12.57 8.95
CA ILE A 135 8.20 13.08 9.68
C ILE A 135 7.99 14.57 9.99
N ALA A 136 8.07 14.93 11.27
CA ALA A 136 8.22 16.30 11.69
C ALA A 136 9.70 16.70 11.61
N VAL A 137 10.00 17.88 11.09
CA VAL A 137 11.37 18.39 10.94
C VAL A 137 11.44 19.74 11.64
N GLY A 138 12.51 19.95 12.40
CA GLY A 138 12.85 21.23 13.00
C GLY A 138 14.34 21.53 12.88
N ASN A 139 14.67 22.76 12.52
CA ASN A 139 16.04 23.21 12.32
C ASN A 139 16.46 24.10 13.51
N TYR A 140 17.62 23.80 14.08
CA TYR A 140 18.15 24.46 15.25
C TYR A 140 19.57 24.94 14.93
N VAL A 141 19.73 26.25 14.82
CA VAL A 141 20.97 26.89 14.42
C VAL A 141 21.49 27.71 15.59
N TYR A 142 22.77 27.50 15.90
CA TYR A 142 23.49 28.38 16.79
C TYR A 142 23.99 29.56 15.96
N GLU A 143 23.49 30.75 16.28
CA GLU A 143 24.01 32.00 15.75
C GLU A 143 24.92 32.60 16.83
N SER A 144 26.23 32.45 16.63
CA SER A 144 27.22 33.27 17.31
C SER A 144 26.89 34.72 16.95
N GLY A 145 26.42 35.51 17.92
CA GLY A 145 26.00 36.89 17.70
C GLY A 145 27.01 37.64 16.82
N GLY A 146 26.66 37.81 15.54
CA GLY A 146 27.54 38.39 14.56
C GLY A 146 27.58 39.90 14.75
N ASN A 147 28.59 40.39 15.47
CA ASN A 147 29.33 41.60 15.14
C ASN A 147 30.47 41.82 16.17
N ARG A 148 31.66 41.25 15.93
CA ARG A 148 32.97 41.82 16.29
C ARG A 148 34.04 41.27 15.36
#